data_AF-A0A3B0V990-F1
#
_entry.id   AF-A0A3B0V990-F1
#
_cell.length_a   1.000
_cell.length_b   1.000
_cell.length_c   1.000
_cell.angle_alpha   90.00
_cell.angle_beta   90.00
_cell.angle_gamma   90.00
#
_symmetry.space_group_name_H-M   'P 1'
#
loop_
_entity.id
_entity.type
_entity.pdbx_description
1 polymer ?
#
loop_
_entity_poly.entity_id
_entity_poly.type
_entity_poly.pdbx_seq_one_letter_code
_entity_poly.pdbx_strand_id
1 'polypeptide(L)'
;MMLNLQSLMIEHFVKALKDAYTQTYSLMEPQYANILEWTGRLALENIANSDALYHNVDHTIMVTLVGQSILKGKHLCEGGITPSDWLHFMMALLCHDIGYVKGVCRQDKDGVYATGIDGGVVQLPFGSTDAALTPYHVNRSKLFVQERFGNALVSQVDAKTIANYIEMTRFPVPDDPFYKETKSFAGLVRAADFIG
;
A
#
# COMPACT_ATOMS: atom_id res chain seq x y z
N MET A 1 25.10 4.09 -19.45
CA MET A 1 23.95 3.49 -18.74
C MET A 1 24.35 3.35 -17.29
N MET A 2 23.69 4.07 -16.37
CA MET A 2 23.96 3.98 -14.93
C MET A 2 23.08 2.88 -14.34
N LEU A 3 23.64 1.95 -13.56
CA LEU A 3 22.90 0.88 -12.91
C LEU A 3 22.03 1.48 -11.79
N ASN A 4 20.71 1.35 -11.88
CA ASN A 4 19.78 1.68 -10.79
C ASN A 4 19.13 0.38 -10.29
N LEU A 5 19.58 -0.10 -9.14
CA LEU A 5 19.10 -1.35 -8.55
C LEU A 5 17.62 -1.24 -8.13
N GLN A 6 17.17 -0.11 -7.60
CA GLN A 6 15.78 0.09 -7.21
C GLN A 6 14.85 -0.01 -8.43
N SER A 7 15.21 0.63 -9.55
CA SER A 7 14.42 0.53 -10.78
C SER A 7 14.30 -0.92 -11.28
N LEU A 8 15.40 -1.70 -11.24
CA LEU A 8 15.37 -3.11 -11.64
C LEU A 8 14.49 -3.96 -10.71
N MET A 9 14.55 -3.73 -9.39
CA MET A 9 13.70 -4.43 -8.43
C MET A 9 12.22 -4.11 -8.65
N ILE A 10 11.89 -2.83 -8.82
CA ILE A 10 10.52 -2.37 -9.10
C ILE A 10 9.99 -2.99 -10.39
N GLU A 11 10.75 -2.94 -11.49
CA GLU A 11 10.35 -3.52 -12.77
C GLU A 11 10.08 -5.03 -12.67
N HIS A 12 10.98 -5.76 -12.02
CA HIS A 12 10.83 -7.21 -11.86
C HIS A 12 9.62 -7.56 -10.99
N PHE A 13 9.47 -6.88 -9.85
CA PHE A 13 8.40 -7.13 -8.92
C PHE A 13 7.02 -6.78 -9.50
N VAL A 14 6.92 -5.65 -10.19
CA VAL A 14 5.69 -5.22 -10.88
C VAL A 14 5.26 -6.25 -11.94
N LYS A 15 6.22 -6.80 -12.70
CA LYS A 15 5.95 -7.90 -13.62
C LYS A 15 5.43 -9.13 -12.86
N ALA A 16 6.05 -9.49 -11.74
CA ALA A 16 5.61 -10.62 -10.92
C ALA A 16 4.18 -10.44 -10.36
N LEU A 17 3.78 -9.23 -9.99
CA LEU A 17 2.39 -8.93 -9.57
C LEU A 17 1.38 -9.23 -10.67
N LYS A 18 1.68 -8.78 -11.90
CA LYS A 18 0.82 -8.99 -13.07
C LYS A 18 0.76 -10.46 -13.49
N ASP A 19 1.90 -11.15 -13.46
CA ASP A 19 1.99 -12.58 -13.75
C ASP A 19 1.18 -13.38 -12.73
N ALA A 20 1.28 -13.03 -11.44
CA ALA A 20 0.52 -13.68 -10.37
C ALA A 20 -0.99 -13.51 -10.54
N TYR A 21 -1.46 -12.29 -10.87
CA TYR A 21 -2.88 -12.06 -11.17
C TYR A 21 -3.34 -12.93 -12.34
N THR A 22 -2.58 -12.93 -13.44
CA THR A 22 -2.89 -13.72 -14.65
C THR A 22 -2.90 -15.22 -14.37
N GLN A 23 -2.01 -15.72 -13.51
CA GLN A 23 -2.00 -17.14 -13.12
C GLN A 23 -3.24 -17.52 -12.30
N THR A 24 -3.72 -16.62 -11.43
CA THR A 24 -4.88 -16.88 -10.57
C THR A 24 -6.20 -16.74 -11.34
N TYR A 25 -6.33 -15.71 -12.19
CA TYR A 25 -7.61 -15.35 -12.81
C TYR A 25 -7.64 -15.50 -14.33
N SER A 26 -6.53 -15.88 -14.97
CA SER A 26 -6.41 -16.00 -16.42
C SER A 26 -6.84 -14.71 -17.14
N LEU A 27 -7.96 -14.75 -17.86
CA LEU A 27 -8.50 -13.63 -18.63
C LEU A 27 -9.68 -12.94 -17.93
N MET A 28 -9.96 -13.24 -16.65
CA MET A 28 -11.00 -12.56 -15.90
C MET A 28 -10.53 -11.16 -15.47
N GLU A 29 -11.30 -10.14 -15.83
CA GLU A 29 -11.03 -8.72 -15.52
C GLU A 29 -9.56 -8.31 -15.80
N PRO A 30 -9.03 -8.51 -17.02
CA PRO A 30 -7.60 -8.34 -17.32
C PRO A 30 -7.10 -6.90 -17.07
N GLN A 31 -8.01 -5.93 -17.06
CA GLN A 31 -7.70 -4.55 -16.72
C GLN A 31 -7.23 -4.38 -15.26
N TYR A 32 -7.63 -5.25 -14.33
CA TYR A 32 -7.15 -5.20 -12.94
C TYR A 32 -5.66 -5.54 -12.84
N ALA A 33 -5.17 -6.44 -13.69
CA ALA A 33 -3.72 -6.72 -13.79
C ALA A 33 -2.94 -5.46 -14.19
N ASN A 34 -3.48 -4.65 -15.11
CA ASN A 34 -2.86 -3.39 -15.53
C ASN A 34 -2.95 -2.30 -14.44
N ILE A 35 -4.06 -2.23 -13.70
CA ILE A 35 -4.20 -1.31 -12.56
C ILE A 35 -3.20 -1.69 -11.46
N LEU A 36 -3.01 -2.97 -11.17
CA LEU A 36 -1.99 -3.44 -10.22
C LEU A 36 -0.59 -3.11 -10.70
N GLU A 37 -0.29 -3.32 -11.98
CA GLU A 37 1.00 -2.97 -12.56
C GLU A 37 1.30 -1.48 -12.37
N TRP A 38 0.34 -0.62 -12.72
CA TRP A 38 0.46 0.82 -12.56
C TRP A 38 0.57 1.25 -11.09
N THR A 39 -0.24 0.66 -10.21
CA THR A 39 -0.22 0.98 -8.77
C THR A 39 1.11 0.56 -8.14
N GLY A 40 1.65 -0.60 -8.53
CA GLY A 40 2.95 -1.08 -8.05
C GLY A 40 4.08 -0.12 -8.41
N ARG A 41 4.11 0.37 -9.67
CA ARG A 41 5.08 1.39 -10.08
C ARG A 41 4.88 2.68 -9.30
N LEU A 42 3.64 3.18 -9.25
CA LEU A 42 3.30 4.42 -8.55
C LEU A 42 3.75 4.39 -7.10
N ALA A 43 3.40 3.34 -6.35
CA ALA A 43 3.73 3.24 -4.94
C ALA A 43 5.25 3.13 -4.74
N LEU A 44 5.90 2.18 -5.42
CA LEU A 44 7.31 1.89 -5.18
C LEU A 44 8.25 2.99 -5.69
N GLU A 45 7.91 3.68 -6.79
CA GLU A 45 8.69 4.82 -7.26
C GLU A 45 8.56 6.02 -6.31
N ASN A 46 7.40 6.21 -5.65
CA ASN A 46 7.28 7.22 -4.58
C ASN A 46 8.09 6.82 -3.35
N ILE A 47 7.99 5.56 -2.91
CA ILE A 47 8.71 5.04 -1.75
C ILE A 47 10.23 5.06 -1.97
N ALA A 48 10.70 4.86 -3.20
CA ALA A 48 12.11 4.97 -3.56
C ALA A 48 12.70 6.36 -3.33
N ASN A 49 11.87 7.41 -3.28
CA ASN A 49 12.31 8.78 -2.96
C ASN A 49 12.38 9.06 -1.45
N SER A 50 11.96 8.11 -0.61
CA SER A 50 11.99 8.26 0.84
C SER A 50 13.40 8.10 1.42
N ASP A 51 13.70 8.86 2.47
CA ASP A 51 14.89 8.68 3.30
C ASP A 51 14.60 7.88 4.60
N ALA A 52 13.45 7.21 4.70
CA ALA A 52 13.18 6.22 5.73
C ALA A 52 13.99 4.93 5.49
N LEU A 53 14.79 4.53 6.48
CA LEU A 53 15.74 3.40 6.31
C LEU A 53 15.07 2.02 6.26
N TYR A 54 13.95 1.83 6.95
CA TYR A 54 13.27 0.53 7.05
C TYR A 54 12.00 0.46 6.18
N HIS A 55 11.11 1.45 6.30
CA HIS A 55 9.86 1.56 5.54
C HIS A 55 10.13 2.00 4.10
N ASN A 56 10.80 1.13 3.34
CA ASN A 56 11.38 1.39 2.04
C ASN A 56 10.82 0.42 0.96
N VAL A 57 11.42 0.46 -0.24
CA VAL A 57 11.01 -0.38 -1.38
C VAL A 57 11.08 -1.87 -1.05
N ASP A 58 12.14 -2.32 -0.39
CA ASP A 58 12.36 -3.74 -0.08
C ASP A 58 11.33 -4.25 0.93
N HIS A 59 11.07 -3.47 1.99
CA HIS A 59 10.02 -3.79 2.96
C HIS A 59 8.64 -3.87 2.28
N THR A 60 8.29 -2.87 1.46
CA THR A 60 7.00 -2.85 0.76
C THR A 60 6.83 -4.05 -0.18
N ILE A 61 7.88 -4.43 -0.91
CA ILE A 61 7.90 -5.63 -1.77
C ILE A 61 7.68 -6.88 -0.92
N MET A 62 8.40 -7.02 0.20
CA MET A 62 8.31 -8.18 1.07
C MET A 62 6.91 -8.34 1.68
N VAL A 63 6.35 -7.29 2.27
CA VAL A 63 4.98 -7.26 2.80
C VAL A 63 3.97 -7.64 1.71
N THR A 64 4.14 -7.09 0.50
CA THR A 64 3.23 -7.36 -0.61
C THR A 64 3.32 -8.83 -1.09
N LEU A 65 4.51 -9.42 -1.14
CA LEU A 65 4.71 -10.84 -1.50
C LEU A 65 4.14 -11.79 -0.43
N VAL A 66 4.33 -11.48 0.84
CA VAL A 66 3.72 -12.22 1.95
C VAL A 66 2.21 -12.17 1.84
N GLY A 67 1.64 -10.97 1.67
CA GLY A 67 0.20 -10.80 1.52
C GLY A 67 -0.36 -11.52 0.30
N GLN A 68 0.33 -11.47 -0.85
CA GLN A 68 -0.06 -12.24 -2.03
C GLN A 68 -0.09 -13.76 -1.73
N SER A 69 0.89 -14.26 -0.99
CA SER A 69 0.95 -15.68 -0.60
C SER A 69 -0.18 -16.07 0.34
N ILE A 70 -0.50 -15.21 1.33
CA ILE A 70 -1.64 -15.37 2.23
C ILE A 70 -2.95 -15.42 1.43
N LEU A 71 -3.16 -14.47 0.51
CA LEU A 71 -4.38 -14.37 -0.26
C LEU A 71 -4.54 -15.56 -1.23
N LYS A 72 -3.46 -16.00 -1.87
CA LYS A 72 -3.42 -17.25 -2.67
C LYS A 72 -3.82 -18.45 -1.82
N GLY A 73 -3.23 -18.59 -0.63
CA GLY A 73 -3.55 -19.67 0.30
C GLY A 73 -5.03 -19.68 0.69
N LYS A 74 -5.57 -18.51 1.09
CA LYS A 74 -7.00 -18.35 1.37
C LYS A 74 -7.86 -18.74 0.18
N HIS A 75 -7.52 -18.28 -1.03
CA HIS A 75 -8.26 -18.60 -2.24
C HIS A 75 -8.28 -20.11 -2.53
N LEU A 76 -7.16 -20.81 -2.32
CA LEU A 76 -7.07 -22.26 -2.54
C LEU A 76 -7.81 -23.06 -1.47
N CYS A 77 -7.76 -22.65 -0.21
CA CYS A 77 -8.37 -23.36 0.90
C CYS A 77 -9.88 -23.10 1.03
N GLU A 78 -10.32 -21.86 0.79
CA GLU A 78 -11.68 -21.41 1.08
C GLU A 78 -12.46 -20.97 -0.17
N GLY A 79 -11.76 -20.67 -1.29
CA GLY A 79 -12.39 -20.09 -2.48
C GLY A 79 -12.87 -18.65 -2.28
N GLY A 80 -13.73 -18.19 -3.17
CA GLY A 80 -14.51 -16.95 -2.99
C GLY A 80 -13.78 -15.61 -3.16
N ILE A 81 -12.46 -15.60 -3.38
CA ILE A 81 -11.71 -14.36 -3.63
C ILE A 81 -11.95 -13.90 -5.06
N THR A 82 -12.68 -12.80 -5.23
CA THR A 82 -12.95 -12.24 -6.56
C THR A 82 -11.73 -11.48 -7.10
N PRO A 83 -11.66 -11.26 -8.42
CA PRO A 83 -10.70 -10.32 -9.02
C PRO A 83 -10.64 -8.96 -8.33
N SER A 84 -11.81 -8.44 -7.92
CA SER A 84 -11.92 -7.16 -7.23
C SER A 84 -11.31 -7.24 -5.83
N ASP A 85 -11.62 -8.28 -5.05
CA ASP A 85 -11.03 -8.46 -3.72
C ASP A 85 -9.50 -8.50 -3.80
N TRP A 86 -8.98 -9.24 -4.78
CA TRP A 86 -7.54 -9.31 -5.04
C TRP A 86 -6.94 -7.95 -5.37
N LEU A 87 -7.56 -7.19 -6.28
CA LEU A 87 -7.11 -5.86 -6.65
C LEU A 87 -6.98 -4.96 -5.41
N HIS A 88 -8.05 -4.80 -4.64
CA HIS A 88 -8.08 -3.90 -3.49
C HIS A 88 -7.14 -4.35 -2.37
N PHE A 89 -7.04 -5.67 -2.14
CA PHE A 89 -6.11 -6.23 -1.15
C PHE A 89 -4.64 -5.94 -1.51
N MET A 90 -4.26 -6.20 -2.77
CA MET A 90 -2.90 -5.95 -3.23
C MET A 90 -2.57 -4.45 -3.27
N MET A 91 -3.53 -3.58 -3.62
CA MET A 91 -3.35 -2.12 -3.57
C MET A 91 -3.15 -1.61 -2.14
N ALA A 92 -3.85 -2.19 -1.16
CA ALA A 92 -3.64 -1.84 0.25
C ALA A 92 -2.22 -2.16 0.71
N LEU A 93 -1.69 -3.34 0.35
CA LEU A 93 -0.32 -3.73 0.67
C LEU A 93 0.71 -2.82 -0.01
N LEU A 94 0.51 -2.48 -1.29
CA LEU A 94 1.41 -1.59 -2.00
C LEU A 94 1.45 -0.17 -1.39
N CYS A 95 0.35 0.28 -0.81
CA CYS A 95 0.21 1.64 -0.30
C CYS A 95 0.27 1.76 1.22
N HIS A 96 0.43 0.68 2.00
CA HIS A 96 0.31 0.73 3.46
C HIS A 96 1.30 1.73 4.10
N ASP A 97 2.52 1.78 3.58
CA ASP A 97 3.62 2.62 4.09
C ASP A 97 3.93 3.85 3.24
N ILE A 98 3.19 4.09 2.16
CA ILE A 98 3.46 5.25 1.29
C ILE A 98 3.33 6.58 2.06
N GLY A 99 2.56 6.59 3.15
CA GLY A 99 2.41 7.72 4.04
C GLY A 99 3.68 8.15 4.78
N TYR A 100 4.77 7.37 4.75
CA TYR A 100 6.09 7.87 5.20
C TYR A 100 6.67 8.92 4.25
N VAL A 101 6.39 8.81 2.95
CA VAL A 101 7.00 9.64 1.92
C VAL A 101 6.57 11.10 2.07
N LYS A 102 7.53 12.01 2.28
CA LYS A 102 7.27 13.46 2.22
C LYS A 102 6.93 13.90 0.80
N GLY A 103 5.94 14.76 0.65
CA GLY A 103 5.50 15.28 -0.66
C GLY A 103 4.45 14.41 -1.36
N VAL A 104 4.05 13.29 -0.75
CA VAL A 104 3.12 12.33 -1.36
C VAL A 104 1.66 12.79 -1.28
N CYS A 105 1.29 13.54 -0.23
CA CYS A 105 -0.05 14.07 -0.03
C CYS A 105 -0.16 15.49 -0.60
N ARG A 106 -1.33 15.88 -1.14
CA ARG A 106 -1.53 17.19 -1.80
C ARG A 106 -1.22 18.40 -0.91
N GLN A 107 -1.40 18.27 0.40
CA GLN A 107 -1.17 19.34 1.37
C GLN A 107 0.28 19.45 1.84
N ASP A 108 1.15 18.51 1.45
CA ASP A 108 2.56 18.54 1.83
C ASP A 108 3.27 19.75 1.22
N LYS A 109 4.11 20.39 2.04
CA LYS A 109 5.01 21.49 1.69
C LYS A 109 6.34 21.24 2.40
N ASP A 110 7.40 21.88 1.92
CA ASP A 110 8.70 21.74 2.55
C ASP A 110 8.64 22.19 4.04
N GLY A 111 9.04 21.28 4.93
CA GLY A 111 8.97 21.46 6.39
C GLY A 111 7.58 21.31 7.04
N VAL A 112 6.47 21.24 6.27
CA VAL A 112 5.10 21.14 6.79
C VAL A 112 4.31 20.09 6.02
N TYR A 113 3.90 19.03 6.69
CA TYR A 113 3.36 17.84 6.04
C TYR A 113 1.97 17.50 6.55
N ALA A 114 1.11 16.96 5.69
CA ALA A 114 -0.23 16.51 6.05
C ALA A 114 -0.17 15.43 7.14
N THR A 115 -1.06 15.49 8.12
CA THR A 115 -1.23 14.40 9.11
C THR A 115 -2.13 13.29 8.60
N GLY A 116 -2.92 13.57 7.55
CA GLY A 116 -4.01 12.70 7.09
C GLY A 116 -5.24 12.69 8.01
N ILE A 117 -5.27 13.56 9.03
CA ILE A 117 -6.34 13.65 10.03
C ILE A 117 -6.99 15.02 9.89
N ASP A 118 -8.27 15.07 9.50
CA ASP A 118 -9.11 16.28 9.50
C ASP A 118 -8.46 17.52 8.85
N GLY A 119 -7.63 17.32 7.81
CA GLY A 119 -6.90 18.40 7.11
C GLY A 119 -5.77 19.04 7.92
N GLY A 120 -5.39 18.46 9.05
CA GLY A 120 -4.29 18.92 9.90
C GLY A 120 -2.92 18.69 9.26
N VAL A 121 -1.96 19.53 9.63
CA VAL A 121 -0.56 19.45 9.21
C VAL A 121 0.38 19.41 10.42
N VAL A 122 1.58 18.86 10.24
CA VAL A 122 2.65 18.82 11.24
C VAL A 122 3.90 19.49 10.67
N GLN A 123 4.56 20.30 11.48
CA GLN A 123 5.87 20.86 11.14
C GLN A 123 6.97 19.90 11.61
N LEU A 124 7.89 19.55 10.72
CA LEU A 124 9.04 18.71 11.08
C LEU A 124 10.30 19.57 11.25
N PRO A 125 11.14 19.28 12.26
CA PRO A 125 12.44 19.92 12.38
C PRO A 125 13.30 19.73 11.14
N PHE A 126 14.13 20.73 10.81
CA PHE A 126 15.11 20.61 9.73
C PHE A 126 16.01 19.39 9.92
N GLY A 127 16.24 18.63 8.85
CA GLY A 127 17.04 17.40 8.88
C GLY A 127 16.30 16.15 9.37
N SER A 128 15.00 16.24 9.68
CA SER A 128 14.20 15.05 9.98
C SER A 128 14.07 14.15 8.75
N THR A 129 14.24 12.84 8.93
CA THR A 129 13.91 11.85 7.91
C THR A 129 12.39 11.63 7.84
N ASP A 130 11.93 10.95 6.80
CA ASP A 130 10.55 10.54 6.55
C ASP A 130 10.01 9.66 7.68
N ALA A 131 10.89 8.96 8.41
CA ALA A 131 10.54 8.23 9.61
C ALA A 131 9.91 9.13 10.71
N ALA A 132 10.14 10.45 10.69
CA ALA A 132 9.45 11.37 11.61
C ALA A 132 7.93 11.41 11.40
N LEU A 133 7.43 10.90 10.27
CA LEU A 133 6.00 10.77 9.96
C LEU A 133 5.38 9.46 10.49
N THR A 134 6.12 8.63 11.22
CA THR A 134 5.60 7.41 11.88
C THR A 134 4.24 7.63 12.58
N PRO A 135 4.00 8.71 13.35
CA PRO A 135 2.70 8.89 14.03
C PRO A 135 1.51 9.09 13.06
N TYR A 136 1.79 9.43 11.81
CA TYR A 136 0.81 9.84 10.81
C TYR A 136 0.75 8.92 9.60
N HIS A 137 1.72 8.03 9.40
CA HIS A 137 1.90 7.27 8.15
C HIS A 137 0.62 6.54 7.73
N VAL A 138 -0.06 5.80 8.62
CA VAL A 138 -1.34 5.11 8.28
C VAL A 138 -2.40 6.10 7.78
N ASN A 139 -2.56 7.24 8.46
CA ASN A 139 -3.54 8.25 8.06
C ASN A 139 -3.14 8.92 6.72
N ARG A 140 -1.85 9.18 6.52
CA ARG A 140 -1.29 9.70 5.27
C ARG A 140 -1.45 8.73 4.11
N SER A 141 -1.22 7.43 4.31
CA SER A 141 -1.42 6.37 3.31
C SER A 141 -2.87 6.30 2.87
N LYS A 142 -3.82 6.34 3.82
CA LYS A 142 -5.25 6.43 3.50
C LYS A 142 -5.58 7.71 2.73
N LEU A 143 -5.05 8.87 3.16
CA LEU A 143 -5.25 10.14 2.47
C LEU A 143 -4.72 10.07 1.03
N PHE A 144 -3.51 9.54 0.82
CA PHE A 144 -2.92 9.34 -0.51
C PHE A 144 -3.84 8.52 -1.41
N VAL A 145 -4.34 7.38 -0.90
CA VAL A 145 -5.26 6.52 -1.67
C VAL A 145 -6.54 7.27 -2.03
N GLN A 146 -7.12 8.03 -1.11
CA GLN A 146 -8.31 8.86 -1.38
C GLN A 146 -8.02 9.95 -2.42
N GLU A 147 -6.90 10.65 -2.30
CA GLU A 147 -6.49 11.70 -3.24
C GLU A 147 -6.19 11.16 -4.63
N ARG A 148 -5.66 9.95 -4.73
CA ARG A 148 -5.22 9.36 -5.99
C ARG A 148 -6.32 8.59 -6.71
N PHE A 149 -7.14 7.85 -5.96
CA PHE A 149 -8.12 6.90 -6.49
C PHE A 149 -9.57 7.24 -6.11
N GLY A 150 -9.81 8.21 -5.23
CA GLY A 150 -11.16 8.59 -4.81
C GLY A 150 -11.96 9.36 -5.87
N ASN A 151 -11.32 9.79 -6.95
CA ASN A 151 -12.01 10.40 -8.09
C ASN A 151 -12.45 9.32 -9.09
N ALA A 152 -13.64 9.48 -9.69
CA ALA A 152 -14.28 8.51 -10.59
C ALA A 152 -13.52 8.14 -11.88
N LEU A 153 -12.30 8.66 -12.09
CA LEU A 153 -11.47 8.37 -13.26
C LEU A 153 -11.02 6.91 -13.32
N VAL A 154 -10.96 6.21 -12.18
CA VAL A 154 -10.71 4.76 -12.12
C VAL A 154 -11.89 4.09 -11.42
N SER A 155 -13.04 4.01 -12.11
CA SER A 155 -14.32 3.53 -11.57
C SER A 155 -14.30 2.11 -10.99
N GLN A 156 -13.22 1.36 -11.22
CA GLN A 156 -13.02 -0.02 -10.78
C GLN A 156 -12.29 -0.13 -9.44
N VAL A 157 -11.77 0.98 -8.91
CA VAL A 157 -11.04 1.04 -7.65
C VAL A 157 -11.89 1.75 -6.60
N ASP A 158 -12.17 1.05 -5.51
CA ASP A 158 -12.77 1.59 -4.30
C ASP A 158 -11.68 2.00 -3.30
N ALA A 159 -11.35 3.30 -3.33
CA ALA A 159 -10.40 3.92 -2.42
C ALA A 159 -10.78 3.75 -0.94
N LYS A 160 -12.09 3.71 -0.62
CA LYS A 160 -12.57 3.55 0.76
C LYS A 160 -12.29 2.14 1.28
N THR A 161 -12.50 1.13 0.45
CA THR A 161 -12.16 -0.25 0.81
C THR A 161 -10.66 -0.41 1.05
N ILE A 162 -9.80 0.15 0.17
CA ILE A 162 -8.34 0.12 0.35
C ILE A 162 -7.93 0.84 1.64
N ALA A 163 -8.49 2.03 1.89
CA ALA A 163 -8.19 2.79 3.11
C ALA A 163 -8.61 2.05 4.39
N ASN A 164 -9.74 1.32 4.35
CA ASN A 164 -10.16 0.46 5.46
C ASN A 164 -9.21 -0.72 5.71
N TYR A 165 -8.58 -1.26 4.66
CA TYR A 165 -7.58 -2.31 4.80
C TYR A 165 -6.28 -1.78 5.40
N ILE A 166 -5.82 -0.61 4.92
CA ILE A 166 -4.64 0.09 5.45
C ILE A 166 -4.86 0.47 6.92
N GLU A 167 -6.07 0.83 7.35
CA GLU A 167 -6.35 1.16 8.76
C GLU A 167 -5.89 0.08 9.75
N MET A 168 -5.91 -1.20 9.34
CA MET A 168 -5.49 -2.30 10.20
C MET A 168 -3.97 -2.39 10.41
N THR A 169 -3.14 -1.67 9.66
CA THR A 169 -1.66 -1.72 9.80
C THR A 169 -1.13 -0.79 10.89
N ARG A 170 -1.99 -0.25 11.76
CA ARG A 170 -1.54 0.56 12.90
C ARG A 170 -0.66 -0.25 13.84
N PHE A 171 0.46 0.36 14.23
CA PHE A 171 1.35 -0.15 15.26
C PHE A 171 1.70 0.94 16.29
N PRO A 172 1.65 0.63 17.61
CA PRO A 172 1.08 -0.58 18.21
C PRO A 172 -0.40 -0.79 17.85
N VAL A 173 -0.85 -2.05 17.84
CA VAL A 173 -2.25 -2.38 17.49
C VAL A 173 -3.20 -1.77 18.53
N PRO A 174 -4.18 -0.92 18.14
CA PRO A 174 -5.11 -0.36 19.10
C PRO A 174 -6.03 -1.40 19.75
N ASP A 175 -6.61 -1.05 20.88
CA ASP A 175 -7.42 -1.99 21.67
C ASP A 175 -8.88 -2.10 21.24
N ASP A 176 -9.36 -1.23 20.36
CA ASP A 176 -10.76 -1.26 19.91
C ASP A 176 -11.13 -2.60 19.25
N PRO A 177 -12.38 -3.08 19.40
CA PRO A 177 -12.83 -4.36 18.85
C PRO A 177 -12.58 -4.54 17.35
N PHE A 178 -12.62 -3.43 16.59
CA PHE A 178 -12.30 -3.41 15.17
C PHE A 178 -10.92 -4.06 14.88
N TYR A 179 -9.91 -3.75 15.69
CA TYR A 179 -8.56 -4.26 15.50
C TYR A 179 -8.36 -5.69 15.99
N LYS A 180 -9.34 -6.30 16.66
CA LYS A 180 -9.23 -7.70 17.11
C LYS A 180 -9.63 -8.70 16.00
N GLU A 181 -10.21 -8.24 14.90
CA GLU A 181 -10.52 -9.07 13.73
C GLU A 181 -9.24 -9.53 13.00
N THR A 182 -9.17 -10.81 12.63
CA THR A 182 -7.97 -11.44 12.04
C THR A 182 -8.23 -12.19 10.74
N LYS A 183 -9.49 -12.51 10.42
CA LYS A 183 -9.87 -13.30 9.23
C LYS A 183 -10.33 -12.44 8.06
N SER A 184 -10.65 -11.17 8.30
CA SER A 184 -11.02 -10.22 7.26
C SER A 184 -9.82 -9.89 6.36
N PHE A 185 -10.07 -9.37 5.16
CA PHE A 185 -9.01 -8.88 4.29
C PHE A 185 -8.14 -7.83 4.97
N ALA A 186 -8.74 -6.89 5.71
CA ALA A 186 -8.00 -5.91 6.49
C ALA A 186 -7.09 -6.58 7.55
N GLY A 187 -7.60 -7.60 8.25
CA GLY A 187 -6.80 -8.37 9.20
C GLY A 187 -5.64 -9.13 8.55
N LEU A 188 -5.83 -9.63 7.32
CA LEU A 188 -4.79 -10.31 6.55
C LEU A 188 -3.76 -9.34 5.96
N VAL A 189 -4.15 -8.09 5.65
CA VAL A 189 -3.21 -7.02 5.29
C VAL A 189 -2.27 -6.73 6.47
N ARG A 190 -2.82 -6.59 7.69
CA ARG A 190 -1.98 -6.47 8.90
C ARG A 190 -1.09 -7.70 9.12
N ALA A 191 -1.61 -8.91 8.89
CA ALA A 191 -0.81 -10.11 9.05
C ALA A 191 0.41 -10.10 8.09
N ALA A 192 0.22 -9.63 6.87
CA ALA A 192 1.31 -9.48 5.91
C ALA A 192 2.34 -8.43 6.35
N ASP A 193 1.87 -7.29 6.83
CA ASP A 193 2.68 -6.18 7.36
C ASP A 193 3.55 -6.62 8.56
N PHE A 194 3.03 -7.47 9.45
CA PHE A 194 3.81 -7.96 10.60
C PHE A 194 4.77 -9.11 10.28
N ILE A 195 4.53 -9.86 9.21
CA ILE A 195 5.37 -11.00 8.82
C ILE A 195 6.51 -10.55 7.91
N GLY A 196 6.26 -9.58 7.03
CA GLY A 196 7.26 -9.01 6.13
C GLY A 196 8.10 -7.95 6.82
#